data_AF-A0A9P6MQ59-F1
#
_entry.id   AF-A0A9P6MQ59-F1
#
_cell.length_a   1.000
_cell.length_b   1.000
_cell.length_c   1.000
_cell.angle_alpha   90.00
_cell.angle_beta   90.00
_cell.angle_gamma   90.00
#
_symmetry.space_group_name_H-M   'P 1'
#
loop_
_entity.id
_entity.type
_entity.pdbx_description
1 polymer ?
#
loop_
_entity_poly.entity_id
_entity_poly.type
_entity_poly.pdbx_seq_one_letter_code
_entity_poly.pdbx_strand_id
1 'polypeptide(L)'
;MTEVPHKKALSGKLLTMKFMQRQQERETREKLEKEQVRVITEAHWVLDHKGVELPKPKFQVEYEPSFLQMDSAERSSVGRVSFQKFNEDIEKIASNSAGKQQLERELKRERQGEIGDDEMAEELGGALKAKKTKTSSGSSSPNVSTKPTTNRRVPPKQANNTNSDGSNNGNEKKPVFMKPRE
;
A
#
# COMPACT_ATOMS: atom_id res chain seq x y z
N MET A 1 72.87 4.08 -11.47
CA MET A 1 71.90 3.71 -12.53
C MET A 1 70.58 3.43 -11.82
N THR A 2 69.55 4.25 -12.06
CA THR A 2 68.24 4.12 -11.41
C THR A 2 67.30 3.36 -12.33
N GLU A 3 66.89 2.16 -11.92
CA GLU A 3 66.03 1.30 -12.73
C GLU A 3 64.59 1.82 -12.75
N VAL A 4 64.06 2.04 -13.95
CA VAL A 4 62.70 2.51 -14.18
C VAL A 4 61.74 1.32 -14.05
N PRO A 5 60.73 1.36 -13.18
CA PRO A 5 59.82 0.23 -13.00
C PRO A 5 58.96 0.02 -14.25
N HIS A 6 59.16 -1.10 -14.93
CA HIS A 6 58.34 -1.51 -16.06
C HIS A 6 56.89 -1.74 -15.61
N LYS A 7 55.96 -0.91 -16.10
CA LYS A 7 54.53 -1.06 -15.84
C LYS A 7 54.04 -2.38 -16.46
N LYS A 8 53.52 -3.29 -15.62
CA LYS A 8 52.91 -4.56 -16.05
C LYS A 8 51.54 -4.29 -16.66
N ALA A 9 51.50 -3.82 -17.90
CA ALA A 9 50.25 -3.72 -18.66
C ALA A 9 49.76 -5.11 -19.04
N LEU A 10 48.44 -5.33 -18.96
CA LEU A 10 47.82 -6.57 -19.43
C LEU A 10 47.96 -6.68 -20.95
N SER A 11 48.12 -7.90 -21.46
CA SER A 11 48.20 -8.14 -22.90
C SER A 11 46.93 -7.65 -23.62
N GLY A 12 47.08 -7.11 -24.83
CA GLY A 12 45.95 -6.57 -25.60
C GLY A 12 44.84 -7.59 -25.86
N LYS A 13 45.20 -8.87 -26.08
CA LYS A 13 44.22 -9.95 -26.26
C LYS A 13 43.35 -10.15 -25.02
N LEU A 14 43.94 -10.12 -23.83
CA LEU A 14 43.22 -10.24 -22.57
C LEU A 14 42.25 -9.06 -22.37
N LEU A 15 42.69 -7.84 -22.70
CA LEU A 15 41.88 -6.62 -22.58
C LEU A 15 40.63 -6.65 -23.48
N THR A 16 40.74 -7.26 -24.67
CA THR A 16 39.62 -7.42 -25.60
C THR A 16 38.61 -8.50 -25.21
N MET A 17 38.89 -9.30 -24.17
CA MET A 17 37.94 -10.32 -23.74
C MET A 17 36.72 -9.68 -23.07
N LYS A 18 35.53 -10.23 -23.32
CA LYS A 18 34.25 -9.66 -22.86
C LYS A 18 34.17 -9.45 -21.35
N PHE A 19 34.85 -10.26 -20.53
CA PHE A 19 34.83 -10.08 -19.08
C PHE A 19 35.60 -8.83 -18.65
N MET A 20 36.73 -8.53 -19.29
CA MET A 20 37.48 -7.28 -19.08
C MET A 20 36.68 -6.07 -19.59
N GLN A 21 36.05 -6.19 -20.76
CA GLN A 21 35.19 -5.13 -21.29
C GLN A 21 33.99 -4.83 -20.38
N ARG A 22 33.26 -5.86 -19.93
CA ARG A 22 32.12 -5.69 -19.01
C ARG A 22 32.53 -5.07 -17.68
N GLN A 23 33.72 -5.41 -17.17
CA GLN A 23 34.25 -4.80 -15.97
C GLN A 23 34.57 -3.31 -16.19
N GLN A 24 35.25 -2.98 -17.30
CA GLN A 24 35.55 -1.59 -17.66
C GLN A 24 34.28 -0.77 -17.94
N GLU A 25 33.30 -1.35 -18.62
CA GLU A 25 31.98 -0.76 -18.87
C GLU A 25 31.24 -0.50 -17.54
N ARG A 26 31.33 -1.41 -16.58
CA ARG A 26 30.76 -1.21 -15.24
C ARG A 26 31.46 -0.07 -14.50
N GLU A 27 32.78 -0.07 -14.48
CA GLU A 27 33.58 0.97 -13.80
C GLU A 27 33.37 2.36 -14.44
N THR A 28 33.26 2.43 -15.76
CA THR A 28 32.98 3.68 -16.48
C THR A 28 31.56 4.17 -16.24
N ARG A 29 30.58 3.27 -16.27
CA ARG A 29 29.19 3.60 -15.93
C ARG A 29 29.05 4.12 -14.51
N GLU A 30 29.68 3.45 -13.55
CA GLU A 30 29.64 3.89 -12.14
C GLU A 30 30.28 5.29 -11.96
N LYS A 31 31.37 5.58 -12.68
CA LYS A 31 31.98 6.93 -12.68
C LYS A 31 31.03 7.98 -13.24
N LEU A 32 30.37 7.69 -14.37
CA LEU A 32 29.39 8.59 -14.98
C LEU A 32 28.17 8.82 -14.07
N GLU A 33 27.66 7.76 -13.43
CA GLU A 33 26.55 7.86 -12.48
C GLU A 33 26.93 8.70 -11.26
N LYS A 34 28.14 8.52 -10.70
CA LYS A 34 28.65 9.37 -9.61
C LYS A 34 28.80 10.83 -10.01
N GLU A 35 29.24 11.09 -11.24
CA GLU A 35 29.37 12.46 -11.76
C GLU A 35 28.01 13.12 -11.96
N GLN A 36 27.02 12.38 -12.49
CA GLN A 36 25.64 12.87 -12.60
C GLN A 36 25.05 13.20 -11.23
N VAL A 37 25.17 12.27 -10.27
CA VAL A 37 24.68 12.50 -8.90
C VAL A 37 25.40 13.70 -8.29
N ARG A 38 26.71 13.84 -8.50
CA ARG A 38 27.48 14.98 -8.01
C ARG A 38 26.95 16.30 -8.56
N VAL A 39 26.79 16.42 -9.88
CA VAL A 39 26.27 17.62 -10.55
C VAL A 39 24.87 17.97 -10.02
N ILE A 40 24.02 16.96 -9.86
CA ILE A 40 22.70 17.11 -9.26
C ILE A 40 22.86 17.65 -7.84
N THR A 41 23.59 16.98 -6.95
CA THR A 41 23.75 17.41 -5.55
C THR A 41 24.37 18.79 -5.38
N GLU A 42 25.34 19.17 -6.22
CA GLU A 42 25.97 20.50 -6.19
C GLU A 42 24.98 21.60 -6.64
N ALA A 43 24.03 21.26 -7.52
CA ALA A 43 22.98 22.16 -7.98
C ALA A 43 21.74 22.17 -7.06
N HIS A 44 21.54 21.16 -6.20
CA HIS A 44 20.38 21.09 -5.31
C HIS A 44 20.60 21.98 -4.10
N TRP A 45 19.82 23.06 -4.01
CA TRP A 45 19.82 23.93 -2.85
C TRP A 45 18.82 23.38 -1.81
N VAL A 46 19.27 23.20 -0.58
CA VAL A 46 18.42 22.80 0.54
C VAL A 46 18.06 24.05 1.35
N LEU A 47 16.76 24.31 1.52
CA LEU A 47 16.28 25.37 2.39
C LEU A 47 16.02 24.81 3.79
N ASP A 48 16.83 25.22 4.76
CA ASP A 48 16.64 24.82 6.16
C ASP A 48 15.46 25.57 6.78
N HIS A 49 14.35 24.88 7.03
CA HIS A 49 13.15 25.44 7.64
C HIS A 49 13.21 25.60 9.18
N LYS A 50 14.40 25.51 9.78
CA LYS A 50 14.54 25.63 11.24
C LYS A 50 14.20 27.05 11.68
N GLY A 51 13.00 27.24 12.23
CA GLY A 51 12.55 28.50 12.83
C GLY A 51 11.63 29.37 11.96
N VAL A 52 11.19 28.90 10.79
CA VAL A 52 10.19 29.60 9.97
C VAL A 52 8.83 28.93 10.18
N GLU A 53 7.92 29.60 10.88
CA GLU A 53 6.53 29.16 11.02
C GLU A 53 5.83 29.34 9.67
N LEU A 54 5.83 28.27 8.86
CA LEU A 54 5.14 28.27 7.58
C LEU A 54 3.62 28.37 7.84
N PRO A 55 2.91 29.24 7.12
CA PRO A 55 1.46 29.29 7.21
C PRO A 55 0.90 27.91 6.84
N LYS A 56 -0.13 27.46 7.57
CA LYS A 56 -0.82 26.19 7.28
C LYS A 56 -1.09 26.10 5.78
N PRO A 57 -0.73 24.99 5.12
CA PRO A 57 -0.92 24.86 3.68
C PRO A 57 -2.39 25.12 3.38
N LYS A 58 -2.65 26.13 2.54
CA LYS A 58 -3.98 26.37 1.98
C LYS A 58 -4.34 25.10 1.24
N PHE A 59 -5.57 24.58 1.39
CA PHE A 59 -6.02 23.41 0.64
C PHE A 59 -5.72 23.61 -0.85
N GLN A 60 -4.73 22.88 -1.36
CA GLN A 60 -4.35 22.87 -2.76
C GLN A 60 -5.11 21.70 -3.38
N VAL A 61 -6.08 22.02 -4.22
CA VAL A 61 -6.77 21.04 -5.05
C VAL A 61 -5.97 20.90 -6.32
N GLU A 62 -5.28 19.78 -6.47
CA GLU A 62 -4.53 19.45 -7.68
C GLU A 62 -5.43 18.65 -8.63
N TYR A 63 -5.51 19.11 -9.87
CA TYR A 63 -6.26 18.42 -10.92
C TYR A 63 -5.31 17.52 -11.69
N GLU A 64 -5.36 16.23 -11.37
CA GLU A 64 -4.63 15.22 -12.12
C GLU A 64 -5.40 14.83 -13.39
N PRO A 65 -4.77 14.82 -14.57
CA PRO A 65 -5.42 14.39 -15.81
C PRO A 65 -5.60 12.86 -15.89
N SER A 66 -5.03 12.11 -14.95
CA SER A 66 -5.04 10.65 -14.95
C SER A 66 -6.03 10.07 -13.94
N PHE A 67 -6.85 9.12 -14.38
CA PHE A 67 -7.73 8.35 -13.50
C PHE A 67 -7.04 7.18 -12.81
N LEU A 68 -5.74 6.96 -13.06
CA LEU A 68 -5.02 5.81 -12.48
C LEU A 68 -4.88 5.93 -10.96
N GLN A 69 -4.88 7.16 -10.45
CA GLN A 69 -4.82 7.46 -9.02
C GLN A 69 -6.20 7.45 -8.36
N MET A 70 -7.27 7.54 -9.16
CA MET A 70 -8.64 7.41 -8.66
C MET A 70 -8.87 5.94 -8.32
N ASP A 71 -9.33 5.71 -7.10
CA ASP A 71 -9.77 4.44 -6.51
C ASP A 71 -8.71 3.45 -6.03
N SER A 72 -8.32 3.65 -4.77
CA SER A 72 -7.80 2.62 -3.86
C SER A 72 -8.69 1.36 -3.78
N ALA A 73 -9.98 1.47 -4.16
CA ALA A 73 -10.95 0.38 -4.18
C ALA A 73 -11.09 -0.30 -5.57
N GLU A 74 -10.85 0.42 -6.66
CA GLU A 74 -11.10 -0.01 -8.05
C GLU A 74 -9.84 0.05 -8.91
N ARG A 75 -8.67 -0.23 -8.31
CA ARG A 75 -7.42 -0.38 -9.05
C ARG A 75 -7.67 -1.21 -10.31
N SER A 76 -7.53 -0.55 -11.46
CA SER A 76 -7.92 -1.09 -12.75
C SER A 76 -7.19 -2.42 -12.97
N SER A 77 -7.95 -3.47 -13.27
CA SER A 77 -7.37 -4.74 -13.67
C SER A 77 -6.54 -4.54 -14.94
N VAL A 78 -5.58 -5.44 -15.19
CA VAL A 78 -4.79 -5.38 -16.43
C VAL A 78 -5.74 -5.40 -17.62
N GLY A 79 -5.67 -4.38 -18.47
CA GLY A 79 -6.63 -4.20 -19.58
C GLY A 79 -6.56 -5.30 -20.67
N ARG A 80 -5.43 -6.02 -20.74
CA ARG A 80 -5.29 -7.17 -21.64
C ARG A 80 -5.65 -8.46 -20.90
N VAL A 81 -6.77 -9.06 -21.31
CA VAL A 81 -7.25 -10.35 -20.79
C VAL A 81 -7.54 -11.31 -21.94
N SER A 82 -7.30 -12.59 -21.71
CA SER A 82 -7.79 -13.67 -22.58
C SER A 82 -8.73 -14.57 -21.79
N PHE A 83 -9.56 -15.30 -22.52
CA PHE A 83 -10.56 -16.19 -21.95
C PHE A 83 -10.48 -17.56 -22.62
N GLN A 84 -11.05 -18.55 -21.94
CA GLN A 84 -11.22 -19.91 -22.47
C GLN A 84 -9.90 -20.57 -22.92
N LYS A 85 -8.78 -20.27 -22.25
CA LYS A 85 -7.45 -20.81 -22.58
C LYS A 85 -6.98 -20.45 -23.98
N PHE A 86 -7.51 -19.38 -24.57
CA PHE A 86 -7.06 -18.90 -25.89
C PHE A 86 -5.60 -18.48 -25.86
N ASN A 87 -5.16 -17.92 -24.72
CA ASN A 87 -3.76 -17.65 -24.46
C ASN A 87 -3.47 -17.81 -22.97
N GLU A 88 -2.88 -18.95 -22.60
CA GLU A 88 -2.60 -19.25 -21.20
C GLU A 88 -1.61 -18.27 -20.56
N ASP A 89 -0.67 -17.72 -21.32
CA ASP A 89 0.33 -16.80 -20.79
C ASP A 89 -0.31 -15.47 -20.38
N ILE A 90 -1.23 -14.96 -21.19
CA ILE A 90 -1.99 -13.74 -20.86
C ILE A 90 -2.93 -13.99 -19.68
N GLU A 91 -3.61 -15.15 -19.64
CA GLU A 91 -4.46 -15.53 -18.51
C GLU A 91 -3.68 -15.61 -17.20
N LYS A 92 -2.48 -16.20 -17.21
CA LYS A 92 -1.57 -16.25 -16.05
C LYS A 92 -1.12 -14.85 -15.63
N ILE A 93 -0.80 -13.97 -16.57
CA ILE A 93 -0.39 -12.60 -16.26
C ILE A 93 -1.55 -11.82 -15.62
N ALA A 94 -2.75 -11.93 -16.20
CA ALA A 94 -3.94 -11.27 -15.68
C ALA A 94 -4.28 -11.76 -14.27
N SER A 95 -4.30 -13.08 -14.03
CA SER A 95 -4.62 -13.66 -12.72
C SER A 95 -3.57 -13.31 -11.66
N ASN A 96 -2.27 -13.39 -12.00
CA ASN A 96 -1.19 -12.99 -11.10
C ASN A 96 -1.26 -11.50 -10.73
N SER A 97 -1.57 -10.64 -11.69
CA SER A 97 -1.72 -9.21 -11.44
C SER A 97 -2.88 -8.92 -10.49
N ALA A 98 -4.04 -9.55 -10.71
CA ALA A 98 -5.21 -9.39 -9.86
C ALA A 98 -4.95 -9.92 -8.43
N GLY A 99 -4.31 -11.09 -8.29
CA GLY A 99 -3.95 -11.65 -7.00
C GLY A 99 -2.98 -10.76 -6.21
N LYS A 100 -1.95 -10.20 -6.87
CA LYS A 100 -1.03 -9.25 -6.23
C LYS A 100 -1.75 -7.98 -5.74
N GLN A 101 -2.69 -7.46 -6.54
CA GLN A 101 -3.45 -6.27 -6.14
C GLN A 101 -4.36 -6.56 -4.94
N GLN A 102 -4.97 -7.74 -4.85
CA GLN A 102 -5.78 -8.13 -3.70
C GLN A 102 -4.94 -8.26 -2.43
N LEU A 103 -3.82 -8.98 -2.52
CA LEU A 103 -2.89 -9.14 -1.39
C LEU A 103 -2.35 -7.80 -0.88
N GLU A 104 -2.00 -6.88 -1.78
CA GLU A 104 -1.55 -5.54 -1.39
C GLU A 104 -2.64 -4.75 -0.64
N ARG A 105 -3.92 -4.91 -1.03
CA ARG A 105 -5.05 -4.28 -0.33
C ARG A 105 -5.25 -4.88 1.06
N GLU A 106 -5.14 -6.20 1.18
CA GLU A 106 -5.28 -6.91 2.45
C GLU A 106 -4.16 -6.52 3.41
N LEU A 107 -2.89 -6.55 2.97
CA LEU A 107 -1.77 -6.10 3.79
C LEU A 107 -1.89 -4.64 4.23
N LYS A 108 -2.37 -3.75 3.36
CA LYS A 108 -2.63 -2.35 3.73
C LYS A 108 -3.70 -2.23 4.81
N ARG A 109 -4.74 -3.06 4.76
CA ARG A 109 -5.80 -3.09 5.78
C ARG A 109 -5.29 -3.67 7.10
N GLU A 110 -4.51 -4.74 7.06
CA GLU A 110 -3.89 -5.34 8.24
C GLU A 110 -2.95 -4.35 8.91
N ARG A 111 -2.06 -3.71 8.15
CA ARG A 111 -1.15 -2.67 8.65
C ARG A 111 -1.86 -1.47 9.27
N GLN A 112 -3.06 -1.13 8.82
CA GLN A 112 -3.88 -0.07 9.44
C GLN A 112 -4.48 -0.49 10.79
N GLY A 113 -4.65 -1.78 11.04
CA GLY A 113 -5.16 -2.34 12.30
C GLY A 113 -4.06 -2.81 13.25
N GLU A 114 -2.81 -2.90 12.80
CA GLU A 114 -1.65 -3.22 13.63
C GLU A 114 -1.27 -2.03 14.50
N ILE A 115 -1.56 -2.13 15.80
CA ILE A 115 -1.05 -1.22 16.83
C ILE A 115 0.22 -1.85 17.40
N GLY A 116 1.30 -1.08 17.47
CA GLY A 116 2.56 -1.56 18.06
C GLY A 116 2.46 -1.69 19.59
N ASP A 117 3.25 -2.57 20.18
CA ASP A 117 3.25 -2.82 21.63
C ASP A 117 3.46 -1.53 22.45
N ASP A 118 4.33 -0.63 21.97
CA ASP A 118 4.59 0.66 22.63
C ASP A 118 3.37 1.59 22.60
N GLU A 119 2.67 1.66 21.46
CA GLU A 119 1.46 2.47 21.29
C GLU A 119 0.28 1.91 22.10
N MET A 120 0.14 0.58 22.13
CA MET A 120 -0.83 -0.12 22.97
C MET A 120 -0.57 0.12 24.47
N ALA A 121 0.70 0.12 24.88
CA ALA A 121 1.09 0.40 26.25
C ALA A 121 0.76 1.84 26.67
N GLU A 122 0.91 2.81 25.77
CA GLU A 122 0.51 4.19 26.03
C GLU A 122 -1.02 4.36 26.15
N GLU A 123 -1.80 3.71 25.28
CA GLU A 123 -3.26 3.75 25.32
C GLU A 123 -3.81 3.16 26.62
N LEU A 124 -3.31 1.98 27.01
CA LEU A 124 -3.69 1.32 28.26
C LEU A 124 -3.14 2.07 29.49
N GLY A 125 -1.92 2.61 29.40
CA GLY A 125 -1.29 3.39 30.47
C GLY A 125 -1.99 4.73 30.74
N GLY A 126 -2.50 5.39 29.69
CA GLY A 126 -3.29 6.62 29.79
C GLY A 126 -4.65 6.40 30.48
N ALA A 127 -5.32 5.27 30.18
CA ALA A 127 -6.58 4.89 30.81
C ALA A 127 -6.45 4.66 32.33
N LEU A 128 -5.28 4.19 32.80
CA LEU A 128 -4.98 4.03 34.23
C LEU A 128 -4.72 5.37 34.94
N LYS A 129 -4.15 6.36 34.23
CA LYS A 129 -3.94 7.72 34.78
C LYS A 129 -5.26 8.50 34.89
N ALA A 130 -6.19 8.33 33.94
CA ALA A 130 -7.50 8.98 33.95
C ALA A 130 -8.42 8.54 35.11
N LYS A 131 -8.22 7.32 35.66
CA LYS A 131 -8.96 6.83 36.84
C LYS A 131 -8.44 7.37 38.18
N LYS A 132 -7.22 7.93 38.24
CA LYS A 132 -6.60 8.37 39.50
C LYS A 132 -7.01 9.78 39.93
N THR A 133 -7.69 10.54 39.09
CA THR A 133 -8.13 11.93 39.38
C THR A 133 -9.60 12.05 39.83
N LYS A 134 -10.32 10.93 40.00
CA LYS A 134 -11.74 10.91 40.41
C LYS A 134 -12.01 10.41 41.84
N THR A 135 -11.00 10.40 42.71
CA THR A 135 -11.18 10.01 44.12
C THR A 135 -10.81 11.16 45.06
N SER A 136 -11.66 12.20 45.11
CA SER A 136 -11.74 13.11 46.25
C SER A 136 -13.11 13.82 46.31
N SER A 137 -14.18 13.05 46.49
CA SER A 137 -15.41 13.55 47.11
C SER A 137 -16.34 12.41 47.56
N GLY A 138 -16.42 12.20 48.88
CA GLY A 138 -17.64 11.88 49.63
C GLY A 138 -18.47 10.65 49.27
N SER A 139 -18.28 9.57 50.05
CA SER A 139 -19.28 8.66 50.64
C SER A 139 -20.66 8.46 49.98
N SER A 140 -20.97 7.23 49.57
CA SER A 140 -21.98 6.34 50.20
C SER A 140 -22.34 5.16 49.28
N SER A 141 -22.10 3.94 49.75
CA SER A 141 -22.74 2.70 49.24
C SER A 141 -24.20 2.65 49.73
N PRO A 142 -25.16 1.88 49.15
CA PRO A 142 -24.91 0.51 48.66
C PRO A 142 -25.71 -0.03 47.44
N ASN A 143 -25.14 -1.09 46.86
CA ASN A 143 -25.79 -2.32 46.36
C ASN A 143 -26.86 -2.26 45.25
N VAL A 144 -26.49 -2.61 44.02
CA VAL A 144 -27.35 -3.34 43.08
C VAL A 144 -26.50 -4.37 42.33
N SER A 145 -26.91 -5.64 42.42
CA SER A 145 -26.39 -6.72 41.59
C SER A 145 -27.06 -6.69 40.22
N THR A 146 -26.28 -6.56 39.15
CA THR A 146 -26.74 -6.86 37.79
C THR A 146 -25.75 -7.84 37.15
N LYS A 147 -26.23 -9.07 36.97
CA LYS A 147 -25.55 -10.16 36.27
C LYS A 147 -25.15 -9.71 34.85
N PRO A 148 -24.02 -10.18 34.29
CA PRO A 148 -23.69 -9.91 32.90
C PRO A 148 -24.60 -10.71 31.98
N THR A 149 -25.34 -10.01 31.11
CA THR A 149 -26.08 -10.61 30.01
C THR A 149 -25.09 -11.13 28.96
N THR A 150 -25.03 -12.45 28.82
CA THR A 150 -24.28 -13.12 27.75
C THR A 150 -25.07 -13.01 26.46
N ASN A 151 -24.68 -12.09 25.57
CA ASN A 151 -25.16 -12.07 24.20
C ASN A 151 -24.49 -13.21 23.41
N ARG A 152 -24.94 -14.45 23.66
CA ARG A 152 -24.62 -15.60 22.83
C ARG A 152 -25.43 -15.47 21.53
N ARG A 153 -24.80 -14.93 20.48
CA ARG A 153 -25.35 -14.94 19.12
C ARG A 153 -25.50 -16.39 18.68
N VAL A 154 -26.76 -16.83 18.56
CA VAL A 154 -27.11 -18.16 18.02
C VAL A 154 -26.74 -18.19 16.52
N PRO A 155 -26.08 -19.24 16.02
CA PRO A 155 -25.83 -19.38 14.58
C PRO A 155 -27.14 -19.65 13.83
N PRO A 156 -27.33 -19.12 12.61
CA PRO A 156 -28.53 -19.39 11.82
C PRO A 156 -28.58 -20.88 11.43
N LYS A 157 -29.76 -21.48 11.60
CA LYS A 157 -30.07 -22.85 11.18
C LYS A 157 -29.99 -22.95 9.65
N GLN A 158 -29.21 -23.90 9.15
CA GLN A 158 -29.26 -24.30 7.74
C GLN A 158 -30.57 -25.06 7.52
N ALA A 159 -31.44 -24.51 6.68
CA ALA A 159 -32.61 -25.23 6.19
C ALA A 159 -32.21 -25.95 4.89
N ASN A 160 -32.15 -27.27 4.95
CA ASN A 160 -32.20 -28.13 3.78
C ASN A 160 -33.56 -27.97 3.10
N ASN A 161 -33.58 -27.93 1.76
CA ASN A 161 -34.54 -28.66 0.93
C ASN A 161 -34.18 -28.49 -0.56
N THR A 162 -33.76 -29.57 -1.23
CA THR A 162 -34.57 -30.46 -2.10
C THR A 162 -35.03 -29.80 -3.39
N ASN A 163 -34.53 -30.34 -4.50
CA ASN A 163 -34.96 -30.11 -5.87
C ASN A 163 -36.47 -30.26 -6.05
N SER A 164 -37.07 -29.37 -6.85
CA SER A 164 -38.15 -29.73 -7.79
C SER A 164 -38.35 -28.66 -8.85
N ASP A 165 -38.57 -29.15 -10.07
CA ASP A 165 -39.02 -28.52 -11.31
C ASP A 165 -39.99 -27.33 -11.23
N GLY A 166 -39.93 -26.48 -12.27
CA GLY A 166 -41.15 -26.01 -12.93
C GLY A 166 -41.40 -24.50 -13.02
N SER A 167 -41.13 -23.95 -14.21
CA SER A 167 -41.96 -22.99 -14.96
C SER A 167 -42.33 -21.59 -14.40
N ASN A 168 -41.82 -20.58 -15.11
CA ASN A 168 -42.52 -19.41 -15.70
C ASN A 168 -43.41 -18.49 -14.82
N ASN A 169 -43.04 -17.21 -14.70
CA ASN A 169 -43.90 -16.07 -15.08
C ASN A 169 -43.20 -14.70 -14.93
N GLY A 170 -43.40 -13.85 -15.93
CA GLY A 170 -42.74 -12.56 -16.09
C GLY A 170 -43.19 -11.46 -15.14
N ASN A 171 -42.30 -10.47 -14.96
CA ASN A 171 -42.68 -9.11 -14.63
C ASN A 171 -41.54 -8.15 -15.03
N GLU A 172 -41.54 -7.68 -16.27
CA GLU A 172 -40.62 -6.65 -16.75
C GLU A 172 -41.00 -5.31 -16.11
N LYS A 173 -40.17 -4.83 -15.17
CA LYS A 173 -40.24 -3.44 -14.69
C LYS A 173 -39.42 -2.57 -15.64
N LYS A 174 -40.09 -1.73 -16.43
CA LYS A 174 -39.45 -0.70 -17.27
C LYS A 174 -38.76 0.37 -16.39
N PRO A 175 -37.58 0.89 -16.79
CA PRO A 175 -36.89 1.92 -16.03
C PRO A 175 -37.61 3.28 -16.11
N VAL A 176 -37.74 3.96 -14.97
CA VAL A 176 -38.30 5.31 -14.86
C VAL A 176 -37.22 6.33 -15.24
N PHE A 177 -37.49 7.14 -16.26
CA PHE A 177 -36.62 8.22 -16.71
C PHE A 177 -36.89 9.48 -15.87
N MET A 178 -35.92 9.91 -15.06
CA MET A 178 -36.00 11.18 -14.32
C MET A 178 -35.54 12.33 -15.21
N LYS A 179 -36.39 13.36 -15.36
CA LYS A 179 -36.04 14.61 -16.03
C LYS A 179 -35.38 15.59 -15.06
N PRO A 180 -34.45 16.44 -15.53
CA PRO A 180 -33.79 17.44 -14.70
C PRO A 180 -34.76 18.53 -14.25
N ARG A 181 -34.51 19.07 -13.06
CA ARG A 181 -35.21 20.24 -12.50
C ARG A 181 -34.66 21.51 -13.16
N GLU A 182 -35.56 22.37 -13.61
CA GLU A 182 -35.27 23.76 -14.00
C GLU A 182 -34.73 24.59 -12.83
#